data_AF-A0AAU7Q4D5-F1
#
_entry.id   AF-A0AAU7Q4D5-F1
#
_cell.length_a   1.000
_cell.length_b   1.000
_cell.length_c   1.000
_cell.angle_alpha   90.00
_cell.angle_beta   90.00
_cell.angle_gamma   90.00
#
_symmetry.space_group_name_H-M   'P 1'
#
loop_
_entity.id
_entity.type
_entity.pdbx_description
1 polymer ?
#
loop_
_entity_poly.entity_id
_entity_poly.type
_entity_poly.pdbx_seq_one_letter_code
_entity_poly.pdbx_strand_id
1 'polypeptide(L)'
;MSQHFKLTGQEFYDNNDLFNVLEIKAEQIVGKDYQALSKFLKKQYNKLILVNHPDKGGDKNRFDQIYKAYQEVKKYIEPLESGNPCVKVSVDAESDGRLTAREFHYRRKLFNELKISEEEAVGKDFDGLIAILKRNDCSFGEDLKSYNELQAQIERILLNPNLDNFQKSAQSAKLMQELYQYIAKPSIQLYYSSKRKEKPN
;
A
#
# COMPACT_ATOMS: atom_id res chain seq x y z
N MET A 1 19.91 14.07 -0.65
CA MET A 1 20.28 12.83 0.08
C MET A 1 19.01 12.01 0.33
N SER A 2 19.05 10.70 0.10
CA SER A 2 17.90 9.79 0.30
C SER A 2 17.70 9.51 1.79
N GLN A 3 16.84 10.26 2.48
CA GLN A 3 16.44 9.94 3.86
C GLN A 3 15.45 8.77 3.84
N HIS A 4 15.97 7.55 3.67
CA HIS A 4 15.17 6.35 3.88
C HIS A 4 14.55 6.42 5.27
N PHE A 5 13.22 6.50 5.35
CA PHE A 5 12.51 6.43 6.63
C PHE A 5 12.78 5.06 7.23
N LYS A 6 13.44 5.09 8.39
CA LYS A 6 13.84 3.92 9.14
C LYS A 6 12.89 3.71 10.31
N LEU A 7 12.65 2.46 10.69
CA LEU A 7 11.97 2.17 11.94
C LEU A 7 12.74 2.82 13.09
N THR A 8 12.06 3.69 13.83
CA THR A 8 12.63 4.38 14.98
C THR A 8 12.60 3.47 16.22
N GLY A 9 13.39 3.83 17.24
CA GLY A 9 13.32 3.15 18.52
C GLY A 9 11.94 3.24 19.16
N GLN A 10 11.30 4.42 19.09
CA GLN A 10 9.96 4.63 19.67
C GLN A 10 8.93 3.69 19.03
N GLU A 11 8.88 3.64 17.70
CA GLU A 11 7.96 2.75 16.97
C GLU A 11 8.17 1.27 17.28
N PHE A 12 9.41 0.87 17.58
CA PHE A 12 9.70 -0.47 18.07
C PHE A 12 9.08 -0.69 19.46
N TYR A 13 9.29 0.24 20.38
CA TYR A 13 8.80 0.11 21.76
C TYR A 13 7.27 0.20 21.87
N ASP A 14 6.62 1.01 21.03
CA ASP A 14 5.16 1.11 20.97
C ASP A 14 4.51 -0.22 20.54
N ASN A 15 5.27 -1.05 19.81
CA ASN A 15 4.83 -2.37 19.32
C ASN A 15 5.61 -3.52 19.98
N ASN A 16 6.23 -3.28 21.14
CA ASN A 16 7.16 -4.21 21.78
C ASN A 16 6.54 -5.59 22.01
N ASP A 17 5.28 -5.66 22.43
CA ASP A 17 4.59 -6.93 22.68
C ASP A 17 4.50 -7.79 21.42
N LEU A 18 4.21 -7.18 20.28
CA LEU A 18 4.14 -7.88 19.00
C LEU A 18 5.52 -8.34 18.53
N PHE A 19 6.54 -7.49 18.65
CA PHE A 19 7.91 -7.84 18.29
C PHE A 19 8.47 -8.94 19.21
N ASN A 20 8.12 -8.94 20.49
CA ASN A 20 8.50 -9.97 21.45
C ASN A 20 7.88 -11.32 21.10
N VAL A 21 6.60 -11.37 20.72
CA VAL A 21 5.97 -12.61 20.26
C VAL A 21 6.69 -13.16 19.02
N LEU A 22 7.15 -12.29 18.13
CA LEU A 22 7.93 -12.65 16.93
C LEU A 22 9.42 -12.87 17.21
N GLU A 23 9.86 -12.76 18.47
CA GLU A 23 11.25 -12.92 18.89
C GLU A 23 12.22 -11.98 18.13
N ILE A 24 11.77 -10.74 17.90
CA ILE A 24 12.51 -9.70 17.19
C ILE A 24 13.06 -8.70 18.18
N LYS A 25 14.36 -8.45 18.09
CA LYS A 25 15.05 -7.46 18.92
C LYS A 25 15.21 -6.12 18.19
N ALA A 26 15.20 -5.03 18.94
CA ALA A 26 15.37 -3.67 18.43
C ALA A 26 16.62 -3.54 17.54
N GLU A 27 17.77 -4.05 17.99
CA GLU A 27 19.06 -4.03 17.25
C GLU A 27 19.00 -4.68 15.86
N GLN A 28 18.02 -5.55 15.62
CA GLN A 28 17.87 -6.24 14.35
C GLN A 28 17.08 -5.44 13.31
N ILE A 29 16.24 -4.48 13.74
CA ILE A 29 15.27 -3.82 12.86
C ILE A 29 15.17 -2.31 13.02
N VAL A 30 15.55 -1.74 14.17
CA VAL A 30 15.66 -0.29 14.35
C VAL A 30 16.73 0.23 13.40
N GLY A 31 16.44 1.34 12.73
CA GLY A 31 17.36 1.90 11.73
C GLY A 31 17.30 1.21 10.36
N LYS A 32 16.45 0.19 10.17
CA LYS A 32 16.20 -0.41 8.85
C LYS A 32 15.02 0.27 8.15
N ASP A 33 15.12 0.37 6.83
CA ASP A 33 13.99 0.76 6.01
C ASP A 33 12.92 -0.33 5.97
N TYR A 34 11.76 0.02 5.42
CA TYR A 34 10.58 -0.84 5.44
C TYR A 34 10.70 -2.05 4.53
N GLN A 35 11.48 -1.99 3.45
CA GLN A 35 11.73 -3.17 2.61
C GLN A 35 12.57 -4.20 3.37
N ALA A 36 13.63 -3.73 4.04
CA ALA A 36 14.47 -4.55 4.89
C ALA A 36 13.69 -5.09 6.10
N LEU A 37 12.81 -4.28 6.70
CA LEU A 37 11.91 -4.68 7.79
C LEU A 37 10.91 -5.75 7.33
N SER A 38 10.18 -5.53 6.24
CA SER A 38 9.20 -6.47 5.68
C SER A 38 9.84 -7.82 5.34
N LYS A 39 11.01 -7.78 4.69
CA LYS A 39 11.80 -8.98 4.39
C LYS A 39 12.23 -9.73 5.65
N PHE A 40 12.68 -9.00 6.67
CA PHE A 40 13.10 -9.58 7.94
C PHE A 40 11.92 -10.23 8.67
N LEU A 41 10.80 -9.52 8.79
CA LEU A 41 9.57 -10.00 9.44
C LEU A 41 9.05 -11.27 8.79
N LYS A 42 8.95 -11.29 7.45
CA LYS A 42 8.50 -12.47 6.72
C LYS A 42 9.41 -13.68 6.98
N LYS A 43 10.73 -13.46 7.00
CA LYS A 43 11.71 -14.52 7.27
C LYS A 43 11.55 -15.06 8.70
N GLN A 44 11.42 -14.17 9.68
CA GLN A 44 11.29 -14.54 11.08
C GLN A 44 9.97 -15.26 11.36
N TYR A 45 8.86 -14.74 10.85
CA TYR A 45 7.55 -15.38 10.92
C TYR A 45 7.59 -16.81 10.35
N ASN A 46 8.13 -16.99 9.14
CA ASN A 46 8.22 -18.32 8.52
C ASN A 46 9.05 -19.29 9.36
N LYS A 47 10.13 -18.82 10.00
CA LYS A 47 10.93 -19.65 10.91
C LYS A 47 10.09 -20.13 12.10
N LEU A 48 9.38 -19.21 12.76
CA LEU A 48 8.61 -19.51 13.97
C LEU A 48 7.38 -20.38 13.70
N ILE A 49 6.65 -20.11 12.62
CA ILE A 49 5.44 -20.86 12.25
C ILE A 49 5.77 -22.31 11.86
N LEU A 50 6.94 -22.55 11.25
CA LEU A 50 7.41 -23.89 10.90
C LEU A 50 7.77 -24.73 12.12
N VAL A 51 8.34 -24.10 13.15
CA VAL A 51 8.72 -24.76 14.41
C VAL A 51 7.48 -25.06 15.27
N ASN A 52 6.52 -24.15 15.30
CA ASN A 52 5.33 -24.27 16.16
C ASN A 52 4.12 -24.89 15.46
N HIS A 53 4.27 -25.41 14.23
CA HIS A 53 3.15 -25.96 13.47
C HIS A 53 2.54 -27.19 14.19
N PRO A 54 1.22 -27.21 14.46
CA PRO A 54 0.57 -28.32 15.16
C PRO A 54 0.79 -29.68 14.50
N ASP A 55 0.72 -29.77 13.17
CA ASP A 55 0.97 -31.01 12.42
C ASP A 55 2.39 -31.57 12.57
N LYS A 56 3.34 -30.76 13.06
CA LYS A 56 4.71 -31.17 13.35
C LYS A 56 4.96 -31.41 14.85
N GLY A 57 3.89 -31.49 15.65
CA GLY A 57 3.97 -31.61 17.10
C GLY A 57 4.23 -30.29 17.84
N GLY A 58 4.06 -29.15 17.16
CA GLY A 58 4.24 -27.82 17.75
C GLY A 58 3.05 -27.34 18.59
N ASP A 59 3.28 -26.31 19.40
CA ASP A 59 2.26 -25.72 20.27
C ASP A 59 1.29 -24.85 19.47
N LYS A 60 0.02 -25.28 19.41
CA LYS A 60 -1.08 -24.57 18.74
C LYS A 60 -1.33 -23.17 19.31
N ASN A 61 -1.26 -22.98 20.62
CA ASN A 61 -1.47 -21.68 21.23
C ASN A 61 -0.36 -20.71 20.82
N ARG A 62 0.89 -21.20 20.83
CA ARG A 62 2.04 -20.41 20.38
C ARG A 62 1.95 -20.10 18.89
N PHE A 63 1.53 -21.06 18.07
CA PHE A 63 1.27 -20.87 16.63
C PHE A 63 0.27 -19.74 16.38
N ASP A 64 -0.87 -19.76 17.08
CA ASP A 64 -1.93 -18.76 16.93
C ASP A 64 -1.46 -17.37 17.37
N GLN A 65 -0.66 -17.28 18.44
CA GLN A 65 -0.05 -16.02 18.88
C GLN A 65 0.92 -15.46 17.83
N ILE A 66 1.82 -16.30 17.30
CA ILE A 66 2.77 -15.90 16.25
C ILE A 66 2.03 -15.40 15.00
N TYR A 67 0.99 -16.14 14.58
CA TYR A 67 0.18 -15.75 13.44
C TYR A 67 -0.49 -14.39 13.65
N LYS A 68 -1.17 -14.20 14.79
CA LYS A 68 -1.85 -12.93 15.11
C LYS A 68 -0.85 -11.76 15.19
N ALA A 69 0.26 -11.93 15.89
CA ALA A 69 1.27 -10.88 16.02
C ALA A 69 1.85 -10.48 14.66
N TYR A 70 2.12 -11.45 13.78
CA TYR A 70 2.56 -11.17 12.42
C TYR A 70 1.53 -10.37 11.62
N GLN A 71 0.24 -10.72 11.70
CA GLN A 71 -0.81 -9.97 11.01
C GLN A 71 -0.92 -8.53 11.53
N GLU A 72 -0.83 -8.31 12.83
CA GLU A 72 -0.88 -6.95 13.42
C GLU A 72 0.34 -6.10 13.03
N VAL A 73 1.56 -6.63 13.12
CA VAL A 73 2.76 -5.91 12.65
C VAL A 73 2.69 -5.67 11.13
N LYS A 74 2.14 -6.62 10.37
CA LYS A 74 1.91 -6.42 8.95
C LYS A 74 0.91 -5.30 8.69
N LYS A 75 -0.19 -5.18 9.45
CA LYS A 75 -1.12 -4.04 9.33
C LYS A 75 -0.47 -2.70 9.67
N TYR A 76 0.46 -2.66 10.62
CA TYR A 76 1.25 -1.46 10.91
C TYR A 76 2.14 -1.07 9.71
N ILE A 77 2.72 -2.08 9.04
CA ILE A 77 3.62 -1.89 7.90
C ILE A 77 2.86 -1.75 6.57
N GLU A 78 1.61 -2.21 6.49
CA GLU A 78 0.81 -2.25 5.27
C GLU A 78 0.47 -0.85 4.75
N PRO A 79 0.14 0.19 5.54
CA PRO A 79 0.10 1.57 5.08
C PRO A 79 1.43 2.03 4.44
N LEU A 80 2.54 1.45 4.89
CA LEU A 80 3.90 1.75 4.46
C LEU A 80 4.28 0.93 3.20
N GLU A 81 3.60 -0.18 2.94
CA GLU A 81 3.68 -1.01 1.71
C GLU A 81 2.63 -0.64 0.65
N SER A 82 1.44 -0.18 1.04
CA SER A 82 0.22 -0.13 0.22
C SER A 82 0.09 1.09 -0.67
N GLY A 83 0.99 2.07 -0.54
CA GLY A 83 1.11 3.09 -1.58
C GLY A 83 -0.04 4.11 -1.63
N ASN A 84 -0.96 4.22 -0.66
CA ASN A 84 -1.93 5.34 -0.58
C ASN A 84 -1.41 6.54 0.25
N PRO A 85 -1.27 7.75 -0.33
CA PRO A 85 -0.70 8.94 0.31
C PRO A 85 -1.59 9.72 1.30
N CYS A 86 -2.89 9.39 1.44
CA CYS A 86 -3.84 10.21 2.20
C CYS A 86 -4.82 9.36 3.04
N VAL A 87 -4.35 8.24 3.58
CA VAL A 87 -5.22 7.30 4.31
C VAL A 87 -5.53 7.81 5.72
N LYS A 88 -6.81 8.00 6.06
CA LYS A 88 -7.29 7.92 7.44
C LYS A 88 -7.18 6.47 7.94
N VAL A 89 -6.33 6.22 8.93
CA VAL A 89 -6.29 4.95 9.65
C VAL A 89 -7.19 5.11 10.89
N SER A 90 -8.40 4.55 10.92
CA SER A 90 -9.21 4.50 12.14
C SER A 90 -8.65 3.44 13.11
N VAL A 91 -8.72 3.56 14.44
CA VAL A 91 -9.64 4.34 15.29
C VAL A 91 -8.92 5.36 16.18
N ASP A 92 -7.60 5.26 16.34
CA ASP A 92 -6.83 6.12 17.28
C ASP A 92 -5.63 6.85 16.64
N ALA A 93 -5.44 6.77 15.31
CA ALA A 93 -4.33 7.42 14.62
C ALA A 93 -4.81 8.62 13.79
N GLU A 94 -4.44 9.82 14.25
CA GLU A 94 -4.69 11.13 13.64
C GLU A 94 -3.98 11.28 12.28
N SER A 95 -4.47 10.63 11.23
CA SER A 95 -4.22 11.09 9.87
C SER A 95 -5.28 12.13 9.50
N ASP A 96 -4.84 13.37 9.28
CA ASP A 96 -5.68 14.50 8.89
C ASP A 96 -6.06 14.48 7.40
N GLY A 97 -5.69 13.42 6.67
CA GLY A 97 -5.95 13.25 5.24
C GLY A 97 -4.94 13.95 4.34
N ARG A 98 -3.81 14.44 4.86
CA ARG A 98 -2.75 15.08 4.08
C ARG A 98 -1.55 14.17 3.88
N LEU A 99 -0.86 14.34 2.75
CA LEU A 99 0.38 13.63 2.44
C LEU A 99 1.47 13.98 3.47
N THR A 100 1.97 12.99 4.17
CA THR A 100 3.11 13.16 5.08
C THR A 100 4.45 13.13 4.33
N ALA A 101 5.50 13.73 4.91
CA ALA A 101 6.86 13.63 4.38
C ALA A 101 7.32 12.16 4.23
N ARG A 102 6.86 11.31 5.15
CA ARG A 102 7.09 9.88 5.11
C ARG A 102 6.46 9.23 3.88
N GLU A 103 5.21 9.54 3.57
CA GLU A 103 4.53 9.04 2.37
C GLU A 103 5.13 9.57 1.07
N PHE A 104 5.52 10.85 1.03
CA PHE A 104 6.25 11.41 -0.10
C PHE A 104 7.52 10.62 -0.38
N HIS A 105 8.32 10.36 0.67
CA HIS A 105 9.59 9.67 0.53
C HIS A 105 9.45 8.24 -0.01
N TYR A 106 8.47 7.46 0.46
CA TYR A 106 8.26 6.11 -0.09
C TYR A 106 7.99 6.10 -1.59
N ARG A 107 7.30 7.14 -2.07
CA ARG A 107 6.95 7.32 -3.48
C ARG A 107 7.92 8.27 -4.17
N ARG A 108 9.11 8.52 -3.59
CA ARG A 108 10.07 9.50 -4.13
C ARG A 108 10.40 9.21 -5.58
N LYS A 109 10.49 7.94 -6.00
CA LYS A 109 10.66 7.59 -7.42
C LYS A 109 9.53 8.13 -8.29
N LEU A 110 8.28 7.90 -7.87
CA LEU A 110 7.07 8.35 -8.57
C LEU A 110 6.95 9.89 -8.59
N PHE A 111 7.15 10.54 -7.44
CA PHE A 111 7.17 12.00 -7.34
C PHE A 111 8.30 12.61 -8.18
N ASN A 112 9.48 11.98 -8.24
CA ASN A 112 10.57 12.40 -9.12
C ASN A 112 10.21 12.26 -10.61
N GLU A 113 9.58 11.16 -11.01
CA GLU A 113 9.09 10.96 -12.39
C GLU A 113 8.06 12.04 -12.78
N LEU A 114 7.24 12.47 -11.82
CA LEU A 114 6.25 13.54 -11.97
C LEU A 114 6.82 14.96 -11.78
N LYS A 115 8.11 15.08 -11.47
CA LYS A 115 8.80 16.35 -11.17
C LYS A 115 8.10 17.16 -10.07
N ILE A 116 7.64 16.49 -9.02
CA ILE A 116 6.97 17.09 -7.87
C ILE A 116 7.95 17.08 -6.69
N SER A 117 8.17 18.23 -6.06
CA SER A 117 9.07 18.32 -4.89
C SER A 117 8.36 17.96 -3.58
N GLU A 118 9.15 17.69 -2.54
CA GLU A 118 8.63 17.37 -1.21
C GLU A 118 7.85 18.55 -0.62
N GLU A 119 8.38 19.76 -0.81
CA GLU A 119 7.77 21.02 -0.37
C GLU A 119 6.44 21.32 -1.06
N GLU A 120 6.27 20.90 -2.32
CA GLU A 120 5.02 21.10 -3.05
C GLU A 120 3.92 20.12 -2.61
N ALA A 121 4.29 18.89 -2.31
CA ALA A 121 3.34 17.79 -2.10
C ALA A 121 3.00 17.54 -0.63
N VAL A 122 3.97 17.64 0.28
CA VAL A 122 3.75 17.33 1.70
C VAL A 122 2.78 18.34 2.31
N GLY A 123 1.82 17.84 3.08
CA GLY A 123 0.73 18.63 3.66
C GLY A 123 -0.42 18.93 2.69
N LYS A 124 -0.37 18.44 1.45
CA LYS A 124 -1.53 18.52 0.54
C LYS A 124 -2.51 17.38 0.81
N ASP A 125 -3.79 17.71 0.77
CA ASP A 125 -4.86 16.74 0.68
C ASP A 125 -4.94 16.18 -0.74
N PHE A 126 -5.90 15.29 -0.97
CA PHE A 126 -6.08 14.64 -2.26
C PHE A 126 -6.31 15.65 -3.39
N ASP A 127 -7.19 16.63 -3.20
CA ASP A 127 -7.48 17.67 -4.21
C ASP A 127 -6.24 18.51 -4.53
N GLY A 128 -5.43 18.85 -3.53
CA GLY A 128 -4.15 19.52 -3.70
C GLY A 128 -3.18 18.72 -4.55
N LEU A 129 -3.07 17.40 -4.35
CA LEU A 129 -2.24 16.53 -5.18
C LEU A 129 -2.76 16.42 -6.63
N ILE A 130 -4.09 16.38 -6.82
CA ILE A 130 -4.71 16.38 -8.15
C ILE A 130 -4.40 17.67 -8.91
N ALA A 131 -4.44 18.81 -8.23
CA ALA A 131 -4.09 20.10 -8.84
C ALA A 131 -2.62 20.11 -9.32
N ILE A 132 -1.71 19.55 -8.52
CA ILE A 132 -0.29 19.41 -8.90
C ILE A 132 -0.14 18.49 -10.12
N LEU A 133 -0.84 17.34 -10.13
CA LEU A 133 -0.81 16.40 -11.26
C LEU A 133 -1.30 17.06 -12.56
N LYS A 134 -2.43 17.77 -12.52
CA LYS A 134 -2.97 18.49 -13.69
C LYS A 134 -2.02 19.58 -14.20
N ARG A 135 -1.27 20.22 -13.29
CA ARG A 135 -0.29 21.26 -13.64
C ARG A 135 0.96 20.65 -14.30
N ASN A 136 1.45 19.52 -13.78
CA ASN A 136 2.73 18.93 -14.19
C ASN A 136 2.60 17.95 -15.37
N ASP A 137 1.43 17.35 -15.56
CA ASP A 137 1.13 16.39 -16.61
C ASP A 137 -0.14 16.82 -17.35
N CYS A 138 0.04 17.49 -18.49
CA CYS A 138 -1.06 17.98 -19.32
C CYS A 138 -1.96 16.85 -19.83
N SER A 139 -1.42 15.63 -20.00
CA SER A 139 -2.20 14.45 -20.43
C SER A 139 -2.99 13.81 -19.29
N PHE A 140 -2.70 14.13 -18.03
CA PHE A 140 -3.35 13.49 -16.87
C PHE A 140 -4.87 13.60 -16.90
N GLY A 141 -5.42 14.76 -17.30
CA GLY A 141 -6.87 14.96 -17.35
C GLY A 141 -7.55 14.05 -18.37
N GLU A 142 -6.96 13.91 -19.56
CA GLU A 142 -7.47 13.05 -20.63
C GLU A 142 -7.25 11.57 -20.28
N ASP A 143 -6.08 11.22 -19.77
CA ASP A 143 -5.75 9.87 -19.34
C ASP A 143 -6.66 9.39 -18.21
N LEU A 144 -6.97 10.25 -17.25
CA LEU A 144 -7.88 9.93 -16.16
C LEU A 144 -9.30 9.72 -16.67
N LYS A 145 -9.75 10.51 -17.65
CA LYS A 145 -11.04 10.33 -18.30
C LYS A 145 -11.10 8.98 -19.03
N SER A 146 -10.12 8.68 -19.88
CA SER A 146 -10.02 7.41 -20.61
C SER A 146 -9.96 6.21 -19.66
N TYR A 147 -9.18 6.32 -18.58
CA TYR A 147 -9.11 5.32 -17.52
C TYR A 147 -10.49 5.04 -16.90
N ASN A 148 -11.22 6.09 -16.49
CA ASN A 148 -12.53 5.95 -15.86
C ASN A 148 -13.58 5.36 -16.83
N GLU A 149 -13.53 5.75 -18.11
CA GLU A 149 -14.41 5.22 -19.15
C GLU A 149 -14.15 3.73 -19.40
N LEU A 150 -12.88 3.32 -19.51
CA LEU A 150 -12.50 1.91 -19.64
C LEU A 150 -12.93 1.10 -18.43
N GLN A 151 -12.71 1.62 -17.22
CA GLN A 151 -13.13 0.95 -16.00
C GLN A 151 -14.65 0.74 -15.97
N ALA A 152 -15.44 1.77 -16.30
CA ALA A 152 -16.90 1.67 -16.35
C ALA A 152 -17.38 0.65 -17.41
N GLN A 153 -16.71 0.57 -18.57
CA GLN A 153 -17.02 -0.43 -19.60
C GLN A 153 -16.74 -1.86 -19.12
N ILE A 154 -15.59 -2.08 -18.48
CA ILE A 154 -15.23 -3.38 -17.90
C ILE A 154 -16.25 -3.78 -16.83
N GLU A 155 -16.59 -2.87 -15.91
CA GLU A 155 -17.58 -3.12 -14.86
C GLU A 155 -18.95 -3.50 -15.45
N ARG A 156 -19.41 -2.81 -16.51
CA ARG A 156 -20.66 -3.18 -17.21
C ARG A 156 -20.62 -4.60 -17.80
N ILE A 157 -19.50 -5.02 -18.37
CA ILE A 157 -19.33 -6.39 -18.91
C ILE A 157 -19.39 -7.41 -17.78
N LEU A 158 -18.63 -7.18 -16.70
CA LEU A 158 -18.54 -8.10 -15.57
C LEU A 158 -19.88 -8.26 -14.83
N LEU A 159 -20.66 -7.18 -14.74
CA LEU A 159 -21.97 -7.16 -14.11
C LEU A 159 -23.12 -7.59 -15.03
N ASN A 160 -22.87 -7.83 -16.33
CA ASN A 160 -23.92 -8.25 -17.25
C ASN A 160 -24.43 -9.66 -16.89
N PRO A 161 -25.73 -9.83 -16.55
CA PRO A 161 -26.27 -11.14 -16.18
C PRO A 161 -26.45 -12.08 -17.38
N ASN A 162 -26.48 -11.54 -18.60
CA ASN A 162 -26.71 -12.30 -19.83
C ASN A 162 -25.43 -12.94 -20.41
N LEU A 163 -24.28 -12.63 -19.83
CA LEU A 163 -22.99 -13.21 -20.23
C LEU A 163 -22.56 -14.26 -19.22
N ASP A 164 -22.08 -15.39 -19.71
CA ASP A 164 -21.38 -16.35 -18.87
C ASP A 164 -19.96 -15.85 -18.50
N ASN A 165 -19.30 -16.54 -17.57
CA ASN A 165 -17.97 -16.14 -17.10
C ASN A 165 -16.91 -16.18 -18.21
N PHE A 166 -17.02 -17.09 -19.17
CA PHE A 166 -16.08 -17.20 -20.27
C PHE A 166 -16.22 -16.01 -21.22
N GLN A 167 -17.46 -15.65 -21.57
CA GLN A 167 -17.77 -14.49 -22.39
C GLN A 167 -17.35 -13.18 -21.70
N LYS A 168 -17.62 -13.04 -20.40
CA LYS A 168 -17.14 -11.90 -19.60
C LYS A 168 -15.63 -11.76 -19.64
N SER A 169 -14.91 -12.87 -19.44
CA SER A 169 -13.44 -12.87 -19.48
C SER A 169 -12.92 -12.50 -20.88
N ALA A 170 -13.50 -13.09 -21.93
CA ALA A 170 -13.08 -12.83 -23.31
C ALA A 170 -13.32 -11.37 -23.73
N GLN A 171 -14.49 -10.82 -23.41
CA GLN A 171 -14.85 -9.44 -23.76
C GLN A 171 -14.08 -8.39 -22.95
N SER A 172 -13.81 -8.67 -21.67
CA SER A 172 -13.07 -7.73 -20.80
C SER A 172 -11.56 -7.80 -20.99
N ALA A 173 -10.99 -8.90 -21.53
CA ALA A 173 -9.54 -9.10 -21.60
C ALA A 173 -8.77 -7.97 -22.31
N LYS A 174 -9.23 -7.55 -23.49
CA LYS A 174 -8.56 -6.47 -24.26
C LYS A 174 -8.67 -5.12 -23.54
N LEU A 175 -9.83 -4.82 -22.97
CA LEU A 175 -10.06 -3.59 -22.20
C LEU A 175 -9.21 -3.57 -20.94
N MET A 176 -9.04 -4.70 -20.27
CA MET A 176 -8.16 -4.84 -19.10
C MET A 176 -6.70 -4.60 -19.47
N GLN A 177 -6.23 -5.13 -20.62
CA GLN A 177 -4.88 -4.84 -21.11
C GLN A 177 -4.66 -3.35 -21.35
N GLU A 178 -5.63 -2.68 -21.98
CA GLU A 178 -5.58 -1.24 -22.21
C GLU A 178 -5.61 -0.45 -20.90
N LEU A 179 -6.47 -0.84 -19.95
CA LEU A 179 -6.53 -0.25 -18.62
C LEU A 179 -5.18 -0.36 -17.90
N TYR A 180 -4.47 -1.48 -18.02
CA TYR A 180 -3.14 -1.64 -17.44
C TYR A 180 -2.09 -0.69 -18.03
N GLN A 181 -2.23 -0.29 -19.30
CA GLN A 181 -1.35 0.73 -19.88
C GLN A 181 -1.55 2.10 -19.23
N TYR A 182 -2.79 2.47 -18.90
CA TYR A 182 -3.07 3.69 -18.14
C TYR A 182 -2.57 3.59 -16.70
N ILE A 183 -2.77 2.46 -16.02
CA ILE A 183 -2.29 2.25 -14.64
C ILE A 183 -0.76 2.36 -14.54
N ALA A 184 -0.04 2.00 -15.61
CA ALA A 184 1.41 2.13 -15.67
C ALA A 184 1.91 3.58 -15.77
N LYS A 185 1.02 4.55 -16.09
CA LYS A 185 1.39 5.97 -16.15
C LYS A 185 1.60 6.52 -14.73
N PRO A 186 2.71 7.22 -14.44
CA PRO A 186 3.02 7.72 -13.10
C PRO A 186 1.90 8.55 -12.44
N SER A 187 1.22 9.41 -13.22
CA SER A 187 0.17 10.30 -12.72
C SER A 187 -1.10 9.53 -12.34
N ILE A 188 -1.49 8.56 -13.16
CA ILE A 188 -2.59 7.63 -12.87
C ILE A 188 -2.24 6.70 -11.70
N GLN A 189 -0.98 6.25 -11.61
CA GLN A 189 -0.53 5.44 -10.48
C GLN A 189 -0.66 6.20 -9.16
N LEU A 190 -0.23 7.47 -9.11
CA LEU A 190 -0.37 8.31 -7.91
C LEU A 190 -1.86 8.57 -7.56
N TYR A 191 -2.70 8.81 -8.58
CA TYR A 191 -4.15 8.95 -8.42
C TYR A 191 -4.80 7.71 -7.83
N TYR A 192 -4.56 6.54 -8.44
CA TYR A 192 -5.20 5.28 -8.07
C TYR A 192 -4.79 4.82 -6.66
N SER A 193 -3.51 4.99 -6.34
CA SER A 193 -2.99 4.83 -4.99
C SER A 193 -3.80 5.59 -3.96
N SER A 194 -4.19 6.83 -4.25
CA SER A 194 -4.95 7.70 -3.35
C SER A 194 -6.42 7.30 -3.19
N LYS A 195 -7.05 6.78 -4.26
CA LYS A 195 -8.47 6.39 -4.32
C LYS A 195 -8.85 5.11 -3.54
N ARG A 196 -7.90 4.20 -3.26
CA ARG A 196 -8.18 2.83 -2.74
C ARG A 196 -8.92 2.73 -1.39
N LYS A 197 -9.21 3.82 -0.68
CA LYS A 197 -9.93 3.80 0.62
C LYS A 197 -11.24 4.58 0.66
N GLU A 198 -11.68 5.20 -0.43
CA GLU A 198 -12.99 5.89 -0.46
C GLU A 198 -14.18 4.94 -0.65
N LYS A 199 -13.96 3.65 -0.93
CA LYS A 199 -15.06 2.68 -0.95
C LYS A 199 -15.38 2.26 0.49
N PRO A 200 -16.55 2.61 1.05
CA PRO A 200 -17.04 1.97 2.27
C PRO A 200 -17.29 0.51 1.94
N ASN A 201 -16.83 -0.40 2.80
CA ASN A 201 -17.37 -1.77 2.83
C ASN A 201 -18.82 -1.73 3.31
#